data_AF-A0A842TS36-F1
#
_entry.id   AF-A0A842TS36-F1
#
_cell.length_a   1.000
_cell.length_b   1.000
_cell.length_c   1.000
_cell.angle_alpha   90.00
_cell.angle_beta   90.00
_cell.angle_gamma   90.00
#
_symmetry.space_group_name_H-M   'P 1'
#
loop_
_entity.id
_entity.type
_entity.pdbx_description
1 polymer ?
#
loop_
_entity_poly.entity_id
_entity_poly.type
_entity_poly.pdbx_seq_one_letter_code
_entity_poly.pdbx_strand_id
1 'polypeptide(L)'
;MAILEETGQALISPLVSLWDSFVSIIPGLIGAIVVLVIGYIVGWAFGLLVKKVLQKVQLDKFVVEKTNLQKSAGKFELSRVVGLVVKWYIFVLFLTPAAALVNLEALSEFLVKASLWIPNLIAAVLVAVIGFIAADYVASKVEEIKSTSSKLIAYITKIIIVIFTLIIALNQLGIDVSVAESSFLIILAGIMLALAIGFGLALKDESKPIIKKMMGKI
;
A
#
# COMPACT_ATOMS: atom_id res chain seq x y z
N MET A 1 25.95 -61.57 -8.49
CA MET A 1 24.92 -61.07 -9.43
C MET A 1 23.87 -60.21 -8.71
N ALA A 2 23.33 -60.62 -7.55
CA ALA A 2 22.35 -59.83 -6.77
C ALA A 2 22.77 -58.37 -6.46
N ILE A 3 24.03 -58.13 -6.05
CA ILE A 3 24.55 -56.78 -5.75
C ILE A 3 24.70 -55.86 -6.98
N LEU A 4 24.85 -56.41 -8.19
CA LEU A 4 24.92 -55.61 -9.43
C LEU A 4 23.52 -55.18 -9.89
N GLU A 5 22.50 -56.01 -9.65
CA GLU A 5 21.10 -55.66 -9.92
C GLU A 5 20.58 -54.62 -8.94
N GLU A 6 20.93 -54.74 -7.65
CA GLU A 6 20.53 -53.80 -6.60
C GLU A 6 21.15 -52.40 -6.79
N THR A 7 22.45 -52.34 -7.14
CA THR A 7 23.15 -51.08 -7.41
C THR A 7 22.66 -50.43 -8.72
N GLY A 8 22.33 -51.25 -9.73
CA GLY A 8 21.73 -50.76 -10.97
C GLY A 8 20.34 -50.13 -10.77
N GLN A 9 19.48 -50.78 -9.98
CA GLN A 9 18.16 -50.24 -9.64
C GLN A 9 18.23 -48.98 -8.76
N ALA A 10 19.19 -48.89 -7.85
CA ALA A 10 19.39 -47.71 -7.01
C ALA A 10 19.79 -46.45 -7.82
N LEU A 11 20.47 -46.62 -8.96
CA LEU A 11 20.85 -45.52 -9.87
C LEU A 11 19.76 -45.17 -10.90
N ILE A 12 18.98 -46.17 -11.32
CA ILE A 12 17.92 -45.99 -12.34
C ILE A 12 16.64 -45.43 -11.71
N SER A 13 16.32 -45.80 -10.47
CA SER A 13 15.07 -45.36 -9.80
C SER A 13 14.94 -43.84 -9.68
N PRO A 14 15.98 -43.07 -9.30
CA PRO A 14 15.93 -41.60 -9.32
C PRO A 14 15.78 -41.02 -10.73
N LEU A 15 16.34 -41.67 -11.75
CA LEU A 15 16.25 -41.20 -13.13
C LEU A 15 14.84 -41.42 -13.70
N VAL A 16 14.23 -42.56 -13.38
CA VAL A 16 12.83 -42.88 -13.74
C VAL A 16 11.86 -41.97 -13.00
N SER A 17 12.07 -41.69 -11.72
CA SER A 17 11.18 -40.78 -10.97
C SER A 17 11.26 -39.33 -11.47
N LEU A 18 12.45 -38.85 -11.88
CA LEU A 18 12.60 -37.55 -12.54
C LEU A 18 11.92 -37.54 -13.92
N TRP A 19 12.00 -38.63 -14.68
CA TRP A 19 11.33 -38.77 -15.97
C TRP A 19 9.81 -38.76 -15.83
N ASP A 20 9.25 -39.51 -14.88
CA ASP A 20 7.82 -39.55 -14.60
C ASP A 20 7.30 -38.20 -14.09
N SER A 21 8.10 -37.51 -13.27
CA SER A 21 7.83 -36.12 -12.85
C SER A 21 7.82 -35.16 -14.04
N PHE A 22 8.73 -35.32 -14.99
CA PHE A 22 8.76 -34.49 -16.20
C PHE A 22 7.55 -34.73 -17.12
N VAL A 23 7.19 -35.99 -17.35
CA VAL A 23 6.05 -36.35 -18.21
C VAL A 23 4.71 -35.94 -17.58
N SER A 24 4.57 -36.05 -16.26
CA SER A 24 3.36 -35.64 -15.55
C SER A 24 3.11 -34.12 -15.54
N ILE A 25 4.15 -33.30 -15.78
CA ILE A 25 4.02 -31.85 -15.94
C ILE A 25 3.47 -31.46 -17.32
N ILE A 26 3.62 -32.30 -18.37
CA ILE A 26 3.24 -31.95 -19.75
C ILE A 26 1.74 -31.56 -19.88
N PRO A 27 0.77 -32.34 -19.34
CA PRO A 27 -0.65 -31.93 -19.38
C PRO A 27 -0.90 -30.61 -18.64
N GLY A 28 -0.23 -30.42 -17.50
CA GLY A 28 -0.28 -29.20 -16.71
C GLY A 28 0.27 -27.99 -17.46
N LEU A 29 1.33 -28.18 -18.24
CA LEU A 29 1.96 -27.15 -19.05
C LEU A 29 1.02 -26.65 -20.16
N ILE A 30 0.28 -27.55 -20.81
CA ILE A 30 -0.74 -27.20 -21.79
C ILE A 30 -1.85 -26.37 -21.13
N GLY A 31 -2.35 -26.82 -19.98
CA GLY A 31 -3.34 -26.07 -19.20
C GLY A 31 -2.84 -24.68 -18.79
N ALA A 32 -1.60 -24.59 -18.31
CA ALA A 32 -0.97 -23.32 -17.93
C ALA A 32 -0.85 -22.37 -19.14
N ILE A 33 -0.45 -22.85 -20.31
CA ILE A 33 -0.38 -22.03 -21.53
C ILE A 33 -1.77 -21.48 -21.87
N VAL A 34 -2.82 -22.30 -21.84
CA VAL A 34 -4.20 -21.86 -22.11
C VAL A 34 -4.62 -20.76 -21.13
N VAL A 35 -4.38 -20.97 -19.84
CA VAL A 35 -4.70 -20.01 -18.77
C VAL A 35 -3.92 -18.70 -18.97
N LEU A 36 -2.64 -18.75 -19.34
CA LEU A 36 -1.82 -17.56 -19.57
C LEU A 36 -2.26 -16.77 -20.80
N VAL A 37 -2.66 -17.44 -21.88
CA VAL A 37 -3.22 -16.79 -23.08
C VAL A 37 -4.51 -16.06 -22.72
N ILE A 38 -5.42 -16.72 -21.99
CA ILE A 38 -6.66 -16.10 -21.50
C ILE A 38 -6.31 -14.89 -20.62
N GLY A 39 -5.41 -15.05 -19.66
CA GLY A 39 -5.00 -13.98 -18.75
C GLY A 39 -4.39 -12.77 -19.46
N TYR A 40 -3.60 -12.99 -20.51
CA TYR A 40 -3.04 -11.91 -21.31
C TYR A 40 -4.12 -11.12 -22.05
N ILE A 41 -5.09 -11.81 -22.66
CA ILE A 41 -6.20 -11.19 -23.40
C ILE A 41 -7.08 -10.38 -22.43
N VAL A 42 -7.47 -10.98 -21.30
CA VAL A 42 -8.29 -10.32 -20.28
C VAL A 42 -7.54 -9.11 -19.71
N GLY A 43 -6.26 -9.25 -19.35
CA GLY A 43 -5.45 -8.15 -18.83
C GLY A 43 -5.29 -7.00 -19.82
N TRP A 44 -5.10 -7.30 -21.10
CA TRP A 44 -5.06 -6.28 -22.15
C TRP A 44 -6.39 -5.54 -22.30
N ALA A 45 -7.52 -6.26 -22.31
CA ALA A 45 -8.85 -5.67 -22.41
C ALA A 45 -9.16 -4.75 -21.21
N PHE A 46 -8.94 -5.22 -19.99
CA PHE A 46 -9.17 -4.41 -18.79
C PHE A 46 -8.20 -3.23 -18.69
N GLY A 47 -6.92 -3.40 -19.02
CA GLY A 47 -5.96 -2.29 -19.04
C GLY A 47 -6.37 -1.17 -20.00
N LEU A 48 -6.95 -1.53 -21.16
CA LEU A 48 -7.52 -0.56 -22.10
C LEU A 48 -8.78 0.12 -21.54
N LEU A 49 -9.67 -0.62 -20.88
CA LEU A 49 -10.87 -0.06 -20.26
C LEU A 49 -10.50 0.95 -19.17
N VAL A 50 -9.61 0.58 -18.25
CA VAL A 50 -9.13 1.45 -17.16
C VAL A 50 -8.49 2.71 -17.74
N LYS A 51 -7.59 2.58 -18.72
CA LYS A 51 -6.98 3.73 -19.40
C LYS A 51 -8.05 4.68 -19.95
N LYS A 52 -9.07 4.18 -20.64
CA LYS A 52 -10.14 5.01 -21.22
C LYS A 52 -10.98 5.71 -20.14
N VAL A 53 -11.30 5.03 -19.05
CA VAL A 53 -12.04 5.62 -17.92
C VAL A 53 -11.24 6.74 -17.28
N LEU A 54 -9.96 6.51 -16.98
CA LEU A 54 -9.09 7.50 -16.33
C LEU A 54 -8.86 8.75 -17.20
N GLN A 55 -8.70 8.56 -18.52
CA GLN A 55 -8.61 9.68 -19.47
C GLN A 55 -9.91 10.51 -19.49
N LYS A 56 -11.07 9.86 -19.34
CA LYS A 56 -12.38 10.53 -19.34
C LYS A 56 -12.62 11.35 -18.06
N VAL A 57 -12.06 10.92 -16.92
CA VAL A 57 -12.15 11.62 -15.63
C VAL A 57 -11.20 12.83 -15.54
N GLN A 58 -10.32 13.05 -16.53
CA GLN A 58 -9.34 14.15 -16.57
C GLN A 58 -8.42 14.22 -15.33
N LEU A 59 -8.13 13.08 -14.68
CA LEU A 59 -7.18 13.01 -13.55
C LEU A 59 -5.79 13.53 -13.93
N ASP A 60 -5.43 13.40 -15.21
CA ASP A 60 -4.19 13.93 -15.77
C ASP A 60 -4.10 15.47 -15.60
N LYS A 61 -5.22 16.22 -15.61
CA LYS A 61 -5.20 17.67 -15.38
C LYS A 61 -5.03 18.03 -13.92
N PHE A 62 -5.68 17.31 -13.00
CA PHE A 62 -5.64 17.62 -11.57
C PHE A 62 -4.23 17.44 -10.97
N VAL A 63 -3.49 16.45 -11.47
CA VAL A 63 -2.10 16.21 -11.04
C VAL A 63 -1.15 17.25 -11.64
N VAL A 64 -1.28 17.54 -12.94
CA VAL A 64 -0.42 18.51 -13.65
C VAL A 64 -0.58 19.95 -13.13
N GLU A 65 -1.77 20.33 -12.68
CA GLU A 65 -2.05 21.69 -12.22
C GLU A 65 -1.58 21.96 -10.77
N LYS A 66 -1.54 20.92 -9.92
CA LYS A 66 -1.10 21.03 -8.52
C LYS A 66 0.36 20.67 -8.28
N THR A 67 0.97 19.91 -9.18
CA THR A 67 2.37 19.54 -9.09
C THR A 67 3.11 20.20 -10.26
N ASN A 68 4.04 21.11 -9.99
CA ASN A 68 4.89 21.77 -11.00
C ASN A 68 5.85 20.78 -11.75
N LEU A 69 5.44 19.52 -11.92
CA LEU A 69 6.17 18.42 -12.56
C LEU A 69 6.34 18.60 -14.07
N GLN A 70 5.68 19.60 -14.67
CA GLN A 70 5.71 19.89 -16.09
C GLN A 70 7.12 20.22 -16.62
N LYS A 71 8.05 20.68 -15.75
CA LYS A 71 9.40 21.08 -16.17
C LYS A 71 10.45 19.96 -16.18
N SER A 72 10.19 18.81 -15.56
CA SER A 72 11.18 17.70 -15.46
C SER A 72 10.71 16.35 -15.98
N ALA A 73 9.42 16.11 -16.17
CA ALA A 73 8.92 14.82 -16.64
C ALA A 73 8.05 15.01 -17.89
N GLY A 74 8.64 14.80 -19.08
CA GLY A 74 7.90 14.87 -20.34
C GLY A 74 6.66 13.98 -20.35
N LYS A 75 5.52 14.51 -20.81
CA LYS A 75 4.25 13.81 -21.12
C LYS A 75 3.95 12.57 -20.24
N PHE A 76 4.02 12.71 -18.91
CA PHE A 76 3.66 11.63 -17.99
C PHE A 76 2.14 11.48 -17.95
N GLU A 77 1.60 10.49 -18.65
CA GLU A 77 0.17 10.16 -18.65
C GLU A 77 -0.11 9.16 -17.51
N LEU A 78 -0.64 9.65 -16.37
CA LEU A 78 -0.99 8.80 -15.23
C LEU A 78 -1.98 7.70 -15.65
N SER A 79 -2.93 8.06 -16.52
CA SER A 79 -3.87 7.13 -17.15
C SER A 79 -3.19 5.94 -17.84
N ARG A 80 -2.02 6.16 -18.45
CA ARG A 80 -1.27 5.12 -19.17
C ARG A 80 -0.52 4.21 -18.21
N VAL A 81 0.08 4.78 -17.16
CA VAL A 81 0.77 4.03 -16.12
C VAL A 81 -0.21 3.12 -15.38
N VAL A 82 -1.35 3.66 -14.96
CA VAL A 82 -2.38 2.88 -14.25
C VAL A 82 -2.95 1.77 -15.14
N GLY A 83 -3.23 2.06 -16.41
CA GLY A 83 -3.68 1.02 -17.36
C GLY A 83 -2.65 -0.10 -17.56
N LEU A 84 -1.36 0.24 -17.54
CA LEU A 84 -0.27 -0.74 -17.62
C LEU A 84 -0.17 -1.58 -16.34
N VAL A 85 -0.31 -0.97 -15.17
CA VAL A 85 -0.34 -1.65 -13.87
C VAL A 85 -1.51 -2.63 -13.80
N VAL A 86 -2.72 -2.23 -14.21
CA VAL A 86 -3.89 -3.12 -14.23
C VAL A 86 -3.71 -4.29 -15.21
N LYS A 87 -3.13 -4.05 -16.39
CA LYS A 87 -2.82 -5.13 -17.34
C LYS A 87 -1.91 -6.19 -16.70
N TRP A 88 -0.81 -5.76 -16.10
CA TRP A 88 0.15 -6.68 -15.47
C TRP A 88 -0.42 -7.35 -14.22
N TYR A 89 -1.23 -6.63 -13.43
CA TYR A 89 -1.93 -7.20 -12.28
C TYR A 89 -2.82 -8.38 -12.68
N ILE A 90 -3.67 -8.17 -13.69
CA ILE A 90 -4.56 -9.23 -14.17
C ILE A 90 -3.72 -10.38 -14.72
N PHE A 91 -2.63 -10.11 -15.44
CA PHE A 91 -1.74 -11.19 -15.88
C PHE A 91 -1.17 -12.02 -14.71
N VAL A 92 -0.74 -11.38 -13.62
CA VAL A 92 -0.26 -12.08 -12.40
C VAL A 92 -1.37 -12.91 -11.74
N LEU A 93 -2.62 -12.43 -11.75
CA LEU A 93 -3.77 -13.21 -11.25
C LEU A 93 -3.93 -14.53 -11.99
N PHE A 94 -3.74 -14.54 -13.31
CA PHE A 94 -3.81 -15.76 -14.13
C PHE A 94 -2.51 -16.59 -14.09
N LEU A 95 -1.37 -15.97 -13.76
CA LEU A 95 -0.10 -16.69 -13.56
C LEU A 95 -0.17 -17.62 -12.34
N THR A 96 -0.99 -17.28 -11.34
CA THR A 96 -1.19 -18.09 -10.12
C THR A 96 -1.78 -19.48 -10.41
N PRO A 97 -2.99 -19.62 -11.02
CA PRO A 97 -3.52 -20.93 -11.41
C PRO A 97 -2.65 -21.61 -12.47
N ALA A 98 -1.96 -20.86 -13.34
CA ALA A 98 -1.01 -21.44 -14.29
C ALA A 98 0.19 -22.12 -13.59
N ALA A 99 0.74 -21.50 -12.53
CA ALA A 99 1.81 -22.10 -11.73
C ALA A 99 1.33 -23.33 -10.94
N ALA A 100 0.10 -23.31 -10.44
CA ALA A 100 -0.52 -24.45 -9.78
C ALA A 100 -0.69 -25.67 -10.71
N LEU A 101 -1.06 -25.44 -11.98
CA LEU A 101 -1.20 -26.51 -12.97
C LEU A 101 0.12 -27.22 -13.29
N VAL A 102 1.26 -26.56 -13.07
CA VAL A 102 2.62 -27.09 -13.31
C VAL A 102 3.21 -27.70 -12.02
N ASN A 103 2.44 -27.79 -10.92
CA ASN A 103 2.88 -28.24 -9.59
C ASN A 103 4.04 -27.41 -9.00
N LEU A 104 4.13 -26.11 -9.36
CA LEU A 104 5.12 -25.20 -8.77
C LEU A 104 4.53 -24.49 -7.55
N GLU A 105 4.36 -25.21 -6.45
CA GLU A 105 3.70 -24.71 -5.22
C GLU A 105 4.35 -23.44 -4.68
N ALA A 106 5.69 -23.43 -4.52
CA ALA A 106 6.41 -22.26 -4.01
C ALA A 106 6.23 -21.02 -4.91
N LEU A 107 6.19 -21.21 -6.23
CA LEU A 107 5.93 -20.13 -7.18
C LEU A 107 4.48 -19.65 -7.08
N SER A 108 3.53 -20.58 -7.01
CA SER A 108 2.10 -20.30 -6.85
C SER A 108 1.84 -19.45 -5.59
N GLU A 109 2.39 -19.85 -4.45
CA GLU A 109 2.25 -19.10 -3.19
C GLU A 109 2.84 -17.69 -3.27
N PHE A 110 4.01 -17.55 -3.90
CA PHE A 110 4.61 -16.24 -4.12
C PHE A 110 3.73 -15.36 -5.01
N LEU A 111 3.15 -15.93 -6.07
CA LEU A 111 2.25 -15.21 -6.98
C LEU A 111 0.92 -14.82 -6.31
N VAL A 112 0.38 -15.67 -5.43
CA VAL A 112 -0.78 -15.30 -4.59
C VAL A 112 -0.45 -14.09 -3.73
N LYS A 113 0.69 -14.10 -3.03
CA LYS A 113 1.13 -12.97 -2.19
C LYS A 113 1.34 -11.70 -3.02
N ALA A 114 2.02 -11.81 -4.16
CA ALA A 114 2.25 -10.69 -5.08
C ALA A 114 0.93 -10.12 -5.64
N SER A 115 -0.04 -10.99 -5.92
CA SER A 115 -1.38 -10.61 -6.34
C SER A 115 -2.12 -9.83 -5.25
N LEU A 116 -2.07 -10.29 -3.99
CA LEU A 116 -2.70 -9.60 -2.86
C LEU A 116 -2.02 -8.26 -2.51
N TRP A 117 -0.73 -8.13 -2.84
CA TRP A 117 0.02 -6.88 -2.64
C TRP A 117 -0.43 -5.74 -3.57
N ILE A 118 -1.01 -6.03 -4.74
CA ILE A 118 -1.40 -4.99 -5.70
C ILE A 118 -2.64 -4.19 -5.27
N PRO A 119 -3.77 -4.81 -4.83
CA PRO A 119 -4.88 -4.08 -4.22
C PRO A 119 -4.42 -3.21 -3.03
N ASN A 120 -3.51 -3.76 -2.24
CA ASN A 120 -2.88 -3.08 -1.12
C ASN A 120 -2.05 -1.86 -1.55
N LEU A 121 -1.26 -1.96 -2.62
CA LEU A 121 -0.55 -0.83 -3.21
C LEU A 121 -1.51 0.29 -3.61
N ILE A 122 -2.65 -0.05 -4.23
CA ILE A 122 -3.66 0.95 -4.61
C ILE A 122 -4.23 1.63 -3.36
N ALA A 123 -4.59 0.86 -2.33
CA ALA A 123 -5.06 1.42 -1.07
C ALA A 123 -4.00 2.32 -0.40
N ALA A 124 -2.72 1.95 -0.43
CA ALA A 124 -1.62 2.75 0.10
C ALA A 124 -1.52 4.11 -0.61
N VAL A 125 -1.60 4.10 -1.94
CA VAL A 125 -1.61 5.34 -2.76
C VAL A 125 -2.83 6.20 -2.45
N LEU A 126 -4.02 5.59 -2.34
CA LEU A 126 -5.24 6.31 -2.00
C LEU A 126 -5.15 6.96 -0.61
N VAL A 127 -4.72 6.21 0.39
CA VAL A 127 -4.50 6.72 1.76
C VAL A 127 -3.49 7.86 1.73
N ALA A 128 -2.36 7.72 1.02
CA ALA A 128 -1.36 8.77 0.91
C ALA A 128 -1.96 10.06 0.31
N VAL A 129 -2.65 9.95 -0.83
CA VAL A 129 -3.27 11.10 -1.50
C VAL A 129 -4.30 11.78 -0.60
N ILE A 130 -5.22 11.02 -0.01
CA ILE A 130 -6.26 11.55 0.88
C ILE A 130 -5.64 12.20 2.11
N GLY A 131 -4.65 11.54 2.72
CA GLY A 131 -3.98 12.03 3.92
C GLY A 131 -3.17 13.31 3.67
N PHE A 132 -2.47 13.43 2.53
CA PHE A 132 -1.80 14.69 2.16
C PHE A 132 -2.80 15.83 1.94
N ILE A 133 -3.91 15.57 1.24
CA ILE A 133 -4.98 16.56 1.04
C ILE A 133 -5.57 16.98 2.39
N ALA A 134 -5.84 16.03 3.28
CA ALA A 134 -6.36 16.29 4.61
C ALA A 134 -5.35 17.10 5.45
N ALA A 135 -4.05 16.79 5.37
CA ALA A 135 -3.00 17.52 6.07
C ALA A 135 -2.96 19.00 5.65
N ASP A 136 -2.99 19.28 4.35
CA ASP A 136 -3.01 20.64 3.81
C ASP A 136 -4.32 21.37 4.16
N TYR A 137 -5.46 20.68 4.08
CA TYR A 137 -6.75 21.25 4.43
C TYR A 137 -6.83 21.65 5.91
N VAL A 138 -6.41 20.76 6.81
CA VAL A 138 -6.42 21.05 8.25
C VAL A 138 -5.41 22.14 8.58
N ALA A 139 -4.19 22.10 8.02
CA ALA A 139 -3.17 23.11 8.26
C ALA A 139 -3.61 24.51 7.79
N SER A 140 -4.18 24.62 6.59
CA SER A 140 -4.69 25.90 6.08
C SER A 140 -5.81 26.48 6.96
N LYS A 141 -6.70 25.63 7.48
CA LYS A 141 -7.74 26.06 8.43
C LYS A 141 -7.17 26.55 9.75
N VAL A 142 -6.05 25.98 10.22
CA VAL A 142 -5.34 26.48 11.40
C VAL A 142 -4.66 27.82 11.11
N GLU A 143 -4.07 28.01 9.93
CA GLU A 143 -3.41 29.28 9.55
C GLU A 143 -4.40 30.45 9.42
N GLU A 144 -5.65 30.20 9.04
CA GLU A 144 -6.73 31.19 8.96
C GLU A 144 -7.05 31.83 10.33
N ILE A 145 -6.67 31.19 11.45
CA ILE A 145 -6.83 31.74 12.79
C ILE A 145 -5.86 32.92 12.96
N LYS A 146 -6.40 34.13 13.20
CA LYS A 146 -5.63 35.35 13.44
C LYS A 146 -4.89 35.30 14.79
N SER A 147 -3.82 34.52 14.86
CA SER A 147 -2.93 34.39 16.00
C SER A 147 -1.46 34.41 15.55
N THR A 148 -0.59 35.03 16.34
CA THR A 148 0.86 35.13 16.07
C THR A 148 1.52 33.77 15.84
N SER A 149 0.99 32.71 16.44
CA SER A 149 1.56 31.35 16.38
C SER A 149 0.81 30.40 15.44
N SER A 150 -0.19 30.87 14.67
CA SER A 150 -1.02 29.99 13.84
C SER A 150 -0.22 29.22 12.79
N LYS A 151 0.80 29.85 12.19
CA LYS A 151 1.72 29.20 11.23
C LYS A 151 2.51 28.05 11.85
N LEU A 152 3.00 28.23 13.07
CA LEU A 152 3.78 27.19 13.77
C LEU A 152 2.88 25.99 14.09
N ILE A 153 1.68 26.25 14.60
CA ILE A 153 0.71 25.20 14.94
C ILE A 153 0.28 24.45 13.67
N ALA A 154 -0.03 25.17 12.59
CA ALA A 154 -0.39 24.58 11.31
C ALA A 154 0.73 23.67 10.76
N TYR A 155 1.98 24.09 10.84
CA TYR A 155 3.12 23.28 10.43
C TYR A 155 3.27 21.99 11.26
N ILE A 156 3.13 22.09 12.58
CA ILE A 156 3.16 20.92 13.48
C ILE A 156 2.01 19.97 13.15
N THR A 157 0.79 20.49 12.99
CA THR A 157 -0.39 19.70 12.61
C THR A 157 -0.18 18.99 11.28
N LYS A 158 0.36 19.67 10.27
CA LYS A 158 0.68 19.08 8.98
C LYS A 158 1.67 17.93 9.11
N ILE A 159 2.76 18.12 9.86
CA ILE A 159 3.75 17.07 10.11
C ILE A 159 3.11 15.83 10.75
N ILE A 160 2.29 16.02 11.78
CA ILE A 160 1.64 14.90 12.49
C ILE A 160 0.75 14.10 11.53
N ILE A 161 -0.12 14.77 10.76
CA ILE A 161 -1.03 14.09 9.83
C ILE A 161 -0.25 13.37 8.73
N VAL A 162 0.81 14.00 8.19
CA VAL A 162 1.66 13.39 7.16
C VAL A 162 2.38 12.15 7.69
N ILE A 163 2.93 12.18 8.91
CA ILE A 163 3.60 11.02 9.50
C ILE A 163 2.60 9.86 9.68
N PHE A 164 1.41 10.11 10.24
CA PHE A 164 0.37 9.09 10.35
C PHE A 164 -0.04 8.53 8.98
N THR A 165 -0.25 9.41 8.01
CA THR A 165 -0.60 9.03 6.63
C THR A 165 0.45 8.10 6.04
N LEU A 166 1.74 8.41 6.23
CA LEU A 166 2.84 7.58 5.77
C LEU A 166 2.89 6.23 6.50
N ILE A 167 2.71 6.20 7.82
CA ILE A 167 2.66 4.94 8.60
C ILE A 167 1.53 4.05 8.09
N ILE A 168 0.32 4.58 7.91
CA ILE A 168 -0.83 3.82 7.41
C ILE A 168 -0.58 3.32 5.98
N ALA A 169 -0.03 4.17 5.11
CA ALA A 169 0.31 3.78 3.74
C ALA A 169 1.37 2.67 3.71
N LEU A 170 2.40 2.75 4.56
CA LEU A 170 3.43 1.71 4.69
C LEU A 170 2.85 0.40 5.24
N ASN A 171 1.96 0.47 6.24
CA ASN A 171 1.24 -0.69 6.77
C ASN A 171 0.48 -1.41 5.65
N GLN A 172 -0.23 -0.65 4.80
CA GLN A 172 -0.97 -1.21 3.68
C GLN A 172 -0.04 -1.94 2.68
N LEU A 173 1.21 -1.50 2.50
CA LEU A 173 2.20 -2.20 1.67
C LEU A 173 2.69 -3.52 2.27
N GLY A 174 2.22 -3.92 3.45
CA GLY A 174 2.66 -5.10 4.17
C GLY A 174 3.99 -4.89 4.90
N ILE A 175 4.45 -3.64 5.04
CA ILE A 175 5.61 -3.31 5.84
C ILE A 175 5.16 -3.29 7.30
N ASP A 176 5.81 -4.10 8.13
CA ASP A 176 5.56 -4.06 9.57
C ASP A 176 6.07 -2.72 10.14
N VAL A 177 5.12 -1.83 10.41
CA VAL A 177 5.36 -0.51 10.97
C VAL A 177 5.03 -0.44 12.45
N SER A 178 4.80 -1.58 13.12
CA SER A 178 4.38 -1.62 14.53
C SER A 178 5.34 -0.84 15.44
N VAL A 179 6.64 -0.93 15.17
CA VAL A 179 7.68 -0.17 15.87
C VAL A 179 7.55 1.33 15.60
N ALA A 180 7.38 1.73 14.34
CA ALA A 180 7.24 3.14 13.96
C ALA A 180 5.95 3.77 14.53
N GLU A 181 4.84 3.05 14.47
CA GLU A 181 3.55 3.45 15.04
C GLU A 181 3.66 3.62 16.56
N SER A 182 4.22 2.63 17.25
CA SER A 182 4.40 2.68 18.70
C SER A 182 5.34 3.82 19.12
N SER A 183 6.48 3.99 18.45
CA SER A 183 7.42 5.08 18.73
C SER A 183 6.77 6.45 18.52
N PHE A 184 6.01 6.62 17.44
CA PHE A 184 5.32 7.87 17.17
C PHE A 184 4.23 8.18 18.20
N LEU A 185 3.42 7.18 18.56
CA LEU A 185 2.40 7.32 19.59
C LEU A 185 3.00 7.65 20.96
N ILE A 186 4.12 7.03 21.34
CA ILE A 186 4.81 7.33 22.61
C ILE A 186 5.32 8.77 22.63
N ILE A 187 5.97 9.25 21.55
CA ILE A 187 6.45 10.62 21.44
C ILE A 187 5.27 11.60 21.52
N LEU A 188 4.22 11.36 20.74
CA LEU A 188 3.03 12.21 20.71
C LEU A 188 2.33 12.23 22.08
N ALA A 189 2.17 11.07 22.71
CA ALA A 189 1.61 10.96 24.05
C ALA A 189 2.45 11.71 25.10
N GLY A 190 3.78 11.64 25.00
CA GLY A 190 4.69 12.40 25.86
C GLY A 190 4.51 13.91 25.73
N ILE A 191 4.43 14.41 24.49
CA ILE A 191 4.18 15.83 24.21
C ILE A 191 2.79 16.24 24.73
N MET A 192 1.76 15.44 24.45
CA MET A 192 0.40 15.71 24.90
C MET A 192 0.29 15.72 26.43
N LEU A 193 0.99 14.82 27.11
CA LEU A 193 1.06 14.78 28.57
C LEU A 193 1.73 16.05 29.13
N ALA A 194 2.86 16.45 28.55
CA ALA A 194 3.57 17.67 28.95
C ALA A 194 2.69 18.92 28.75
N LEU A 195 1.98 19.02 27.62
CA LEU A 195 1.04 20.10 27.35
C LEU A 195 -0.15 20.06 28.31
N ALA A 196 -0.74 18.89 28.57
CA ALA A 196 -1.87 18.73 29.49
C ALA A 196 -1.51 19.19 30.91
N ILE A 197 -0.33 18.79 31.41
CA ILE A 197 0.17 19.21 32.73
C ILE A 197 0.47 20.72 32.72
N GLY A 198 1.16 21.22 31.69
CA GLY A 198 1.50 22.64 31.56
C GLY A 198 0.27 23.55 31.54
N PHE A 199 -0.72 23.23 30.72
CA PHE A 199 -2.00 23.96 30.68
C PHE A 199 -2.80 23.80 31.98
N GLY A 200 -2.84 22.60 32.57
CA GLY A 200 -3.53 22.36 33.83
C GLY A 200 -2.96 23.20 34.98
N LEU A 201 -1.63 23.36 35.03
CA LEU A 201 -0.97 24.24 36.00
C LEU A 201 -1.17 25.72 35.66
N ALA A 202 -1.08 26.12 34.39
CA ALA A 202 -1.26 27.51 33.98
C ALA A 202 -2.68 28.05 34.26
N LEU A 203 -3.71 27.22 34.08
CA LEU A 203 -5.11 27.58 34.34
C LEU A 203 -5.51 27.44 35.81
N LYS A 204 -4.64 26.90 36.68
CA LYS A 204 -4.96 26.61 38.09
C LYS A 204 -5.37 27.87 38.87
N ASP A 205 -4.68 28.98 38.67
CA ASP A 205 -4.93 30.20 39.42
C ASP A 205 -6.09 31.02 38.83
N GLU A 206 -6.19 31.07 37.50
CA GLU A 206 -7.30 31.71 36.76
C GLU A 206 -8.65 31.01 36.99
N SER A 207 -8.66 29.69 37.18
CA SER A 207 -9.90 28.92 37.35
C SER A 207 -10.50 29.01 38.76
N LYS A 208 -9.69 29.29 39.80
CA LYS A 208 -10.17 29.45 41.20
C LYS A 208 -11.31 30.46 41.38
N PRO A 209 -11.23 31.71 40.90
CA PRO A 209 -12.32 32.68 41.07
C PRO A 209 -13.57 32.31 40.27
N ILE A 210 -13.42 31.71 39.08
CA ILE A 210 -14.53 31.25 38.24
C ILE A 210 -15.31 30.15 38.95
N ILE A 211 -14.60 29.14 39.48
CA ILE A 211 -15.19 28.03 40.22
C ILE A 211 -15.93 28.54 41.46
N LYS A 212 -15.32 29.46 42.22
CA LYS A 212 -15.96 30.06 43.41
C LYS A 212 -17.24 30.83 43.07
N LYS A 213 -17.29 31.49 41.91
CA LYS A 213 -18.48 32.22 41.43
C LYS A 213 -19.60 31.29 40.94
N MET A 214 -19.26 30.13 40.38
CA MET A 214 -20.25 29.11 39.99
C MET A 214 -20.79 28.36 41.21
N MET A 215 -19.92 28.01 42.16
CA MET A 215 -20.31 27.32 43.40
C MET A 215 -21.09 28.21 44.37
N GLY A 216 -20.90 29.53 44.34
CA GLY A 216 -21.68 30.47 45.16
C GLY A 216 -23.07 30.81 44.59
N LYS A 217 -23.46 30.19 43.46
CA LYS A 217 -24.77 30.34 42.82
C LYS A 217 -25.66 29.09 42.93
N ILE A 218 -25.20 28.08 43.67
CA ILE A 218 -25.95 26.88 44.08
C ILE A 218 -26.19 27.01 45.58
#